data_AF-A0A1L7U4U7-F1
#
_entry.id   AF-A0A1L7U4U7-F1
#
_cell.length_a   1.000
_cell.length_b   1.000
_cell.length_c   1.000
_cell.angle_alpha   90.00
_cell.angle_beta   90.00
_cell.angle_gamma   90.00
#
_symmetry.space_group_name_H-M   'P 1'
#
loop_
_entity.id
_entity.type
_entity.pdbx_description
1 polymer ?
#
loop_
_entity_poly.entity_id
_entity_poly.type
_entity_poly.pdbx_seq_one_letter_code
_entity_poly.pdbx_strand_id
1 'polypeptide(L)'
;MAEWIIENHGKPHYGVALEEPHNAIHLALGGFYEKGNYNADPILGANGDMGENETAAFDPIFYLHHAFIDYTFWQWQLRHDKTANGSLTVEAGKKGTISLGDPTFPKGTALGTNSPLDPFKKPGGGFYNSNDVTDINELGYSYGPGSLDNDPARFEPPTEPIANIARVHNVSRADYAGSFVIRTHVELPGGEKVEVGREAVLSRWNVAACRNCQDHLDENSFIAIDDKTMEVLKGNADDKEKIKFHVQIQSREFSGDKLQEPVKEPIVEFL
;
A
#
# COMPACT_ATOMS: atom_id res chain seq x y z
N MET A 1 9.64 -1.00 -0.33
CA MET A 1 9.61 0.05 0.71
C MET A 1 9.74 -0.54 2.11
N ALA A 2 8.90 -1.49 2.51
CA ALA A 2 8.95 -2.14 3.83
C ALA A 2 10.36 -2.59 4.27
N GLU A 3 11.08 -3.33 3.42
CA GLU A 3 12.46 -3.76 3.72
C GLU A 3 13.41 -2.58 3.98
N TRP A 4 13.31 -1.52 3.19
CA TRP A 4 14.10 -0.31 3.36
C TRP A 4 13.79 0.40 4.69
N ILE A 5 12.51 0.51 5.08
CA ILE A 5 12.11 1.10 6.36
C ILE A 5 12.71 0.32 7.53
N ILE A 6 12.66 -1.01 7.47
CA ILE A 6 13.20 -1.90 8.52
C ILE A 6 14.73 -1.74 8.62
N GLU A 7 15.45 -1.81 7.50
CA GLU A 7 16.91 -1.69 7.47
C GLU A 7 17.42 -0.34 7.97
N ASN A 8 16.65 0.72 7.76
CA ASN A 8 17.04 2.09 8.11
C ASN A 8 16.38 2.60 9.39
N HIS A 9 15.62 1.77 10.11
CA HIS A 9 14.84 2.18 11.29
C HIS A 9 13.97 3.42 11.01
N GLY A 10 13.48 3.55 9.77
CA GLY A 10 12.76 4.70 9.23
C GLY A 10 13.47 6.05 9.28
N LYS A 11 14.80 6.08 9.40
CA LYS A 11 15.64 7.28 9.32
C LYS A 11 16.27 7.43 7.93
N PRO A 12 16.52 8.65 7.43
CA PRO A 12 16.09 9.95 7.94
C PRO A 12 14.67 10.36 7.50
N HIS A 13 14.03 9.59 6.60
CA HIS A 13 12.72 9.90 6.06
C HIS A 13 11.84 8.66 6.04
N TYR A 14 10.61 8.80 6.53
CA TYR A 14 9.55 7.82 6.33
C TYR A 14 9.01 7.96 4.91
N GLY A 15 9.15 6.91 4.11
CA GLY A 15 8.59 6.82 2.77
C GLY A 15 7.32 5.99 2.77
N VAL A 16 6.30 6.46 2.07
CA VAL A 16 5.08 5.70 1.74
C VAL A 16 5.21 5.26 0.29
N ALA A 17 5.08 3.96 0.01
CA ALA A 17 5.10 3.50 -1.37
C ALA A 17 3.87 4.02 -2.12
N LEU A 18 4.00 4.36 -3.41
CA LEU A 18 2.88 4.81 -4.24
C LEU A 18 1.71 3.80 -4.26
N GLU A 19 2.03 2.51 -4.14
CA GLU A 19 1.05 1.42 -4.11
C GLU A 19 0.16 1.43 -2.87
N GLU A 20 0.61 1.98 -1.73
CA GLU A 20 -0.15 2.01 -0.47
C GLU A 20 -1.43 2.87 -0.59
N PRO A 21 -1.39 4.18 -0.96
CA PRO A 21 -2.61 4.95 -1.18
C PRO A 21 -3.41 4.49 -2.41
N HIS A 22 -2.77 3.87 -3.40
CA HIS A 22 -3.46 3.18 -4.51
C HIS A 22 -4.38 2.06 -3.98
N ASN A 23 -3.85 1.18 -3.13
CA ASN A 23 -4.61 0.08 -2.54
C ASN A 23 -5.77 0.60 -1.69
N ALA A 24 -5.55 1.69 -0.93
CA ALA A 24 -6.60 2.30 -0.11
C ALA A 24 -7.81 2.74 -0.94
N ILE A 25 -7.60 3.34 -2.11
CA ILE A 25 -8.69 3.75 -2.99
C ILE A 25 -9.39 2.54 -3.63
N HIS A 26 -8.64 1.51 -4.03
CA HIS A 26 -9.21 0.26 -4.49
C HIS A 26 -10.17 -0.35 -3.45
N LEU A 27 -9.73 -0.47 -2.20
CA LEU A 27 -10.56 -1.03 -1.13
C LEU A 27 -11.74 -0.12 -0.79
N ALA A 28 -11.56 1.20 -0.75
CA ALA A 28 -12.66 2.13 -0.50
C ALA A 28 -13.77 2.03 -1.57
N LEU A 29 -13.40 2.03 -2.86
CA LEU A 29 -14.34 1.85 -3.97
C LEU A 29 -14.91 0.43 -4.04
N GLY A 30 -14.11 -0.55 -3.63
CA GLY A 30 -14.48 -1.96 -3.53
C GLY A 30 -15.48 -2.27 -2.43
N GLY A 31 -15.77 -1.33 -1.53
CA GLY A 31 -16.75 -1.49 -0.45
C GLY A 31 -16.16 -1.85 0.91
N PHE A 32 -14.89 -1.52 1.18
CA PHE A 32 -14.34 -1.54 2.54
C PHE A 32 -14.71 -0.27 3.29
N TYR A 33 -15.59 -0.39 4.28
CA TYR A 33 -16.10 0.74 5.07
C TYR A 33 -15.50 0.82 6.48
N GLU A 34 -15.63 1.98 7.12
CA GLU A 34 -15.24 2.17 8.51
C GLU A 34 -16.45 2.25 9.43
N LYS A 35 -16.64 1.24 10.25
CA LYS A 35 -17.75 1.14 11.19
C LYS A 35 -17.78 2.34 12.13
N GLY A 36 -18.94 3.00 12.25
CA GLY A 36 -19.15 4.11 13.19
C GLY A 36 -18.95 5.51 12.60
N ASN A 37 -18.52 5.62 11.34
CA ASN A 37 -18.53 6.89 10.61
C ASN A 37 -19.84 7.09 9.85
N TYR A 38 -20.27 8.35 9.73
CA TYR A 38 -21.50 8.72 9.02
C TYR A 38 -21.46 8.20 7.57
N ASN A 39 -22.51 7.47 7.14
CA ASN A 39 -22.60 6.79 5.84
C ASN A 39 -21.47 5.77 5.55
N ALA A 40 -20.88 5.16 6.58
CA ALA A 40 -19.83 4.14 6.45
C ALA A 40 -20.26 2.79 7.07
N ASP A 41 -21.56 2.54 7.20
CA ASP A 41 -22.03 1.21 7.55
C ASP A 41 -21.78 0.25 6.38
N PRO A 42 -21.27 -0.97 6.64
CA PRO A 42 -21.02 -1.93 5.58
C PRO A 42 -22.33 -2.29 4.88
N ILE A 43 -22.36 -2.12 3.56
CA ILE A 43 -23.41 -2.70 2.73
C ILE A 43 -23.14 -4.20 2.67
N LEU A 44 -24.02 -5.01 3.27
CA LEU A 44 -23.89 -6.47 3.29
C LEU A 44 -23.75 -7.00 1.86
N GLY A 45 -22.64 -7.69 1.58
CA GLY A 45 -22.33 -8.24 0.26
C GLY A 45 -21.74 -7.25 -0.76
N ALA A 46 -21.35 -6.03 -0.36
CA ALA A 46 -20.67 -5.08 -1.24
C ALA A 46 -19.21 -5.49 -1.51
N ASN A 47 -19.06 -6.55 -2.30
CA ASN A 47 -17.80 -7.02 -2.86
C ASN A 47 -17.63 -6.44 -4.27
N GLY A 48 -17.49 -5.11 -4.35
CA GLY A 48 -17.38 -4.41 -5.62
C GLY A 48 -16.09 -4.77 -6.36
N ASP A 49 -16.14 -4.79 -7.69
CA ASP A 49 -15.01 -5.21 -8.52
C ASP A 49 -13.70 -4.49 -8.19
N MET A 50 -13.76 -3.19 -7.86
CA MET A 50 -12.58 -2.38 -7.50
C MET A 50 -11.80 -2.89 -6.29
N GLY A 51 -12.43 -3.65 -5.40
CA GLY A 51 -11.77 -4.12 -4.18
C GLY A 51 -10.79 -5.25 -4.43
N GLU A 52 -10.83 -5.90 -5.60
CA GLU A 52 -10.13 -7.15 -5.85
C GLU A 52 -9.47 -7.16 -7.23
N ASN A 53 -8.21 -7.62 -7.27
CA ASN A 53 -7.38 -7.50 -8.46
C ASN A 53 -7.92 -8.25 -9.69
N GLU A 54 -8.69 -9.32 -9.50
CA GLU A 54 -9.19 -10.14 -10.61
C GLU A 54 -10.19 -9.41 -11.51
N THR A 55 -10.98 -8.50 -10.94
CA THR A 55 -12.07 -7.85 -11.67
C THR A 55 -12.08 -6.33 -11.61
N ALA A 56 -11.21 -5.70 -10.81
CA ALA A 56 -11.14 -4.24 -10.71
C ALA A 56 -11.09 -3.52 -12.06
N ALA A 57 -10.33 -4.03 -13.03
CA ALA A 57 -10.21 -3.43 -14.36
C ALA A 57 -11.48 -3.47 -15.23
N PHE A 58 -12.53 -4.19 -14.81
CA PHE A 58 -13.84 -4.18 -15.47
C PHE A 58 -14.73 -3.01 -15.01
N ASP A 59 -14.42 -2.37 -13.88
CA ASP A 59 -15.06 -1.11 -13.49
C ASP A 59 -14.38 0.05 -14.24
N PRO A 60 -15.13 0.87 -15.02
CA PRO A 60 -14.55 2.02 -15.72
C PRO A 60 -13.77 2.99 -14.83
N ILE A 61 -14.11 3.11 -13.54
CA ILE A 61 -13.40 4.00 -12.62
C ILE A 61 -11.94 3.58 -12.40
N PHE A 62 -11.61 2.30 -12.64
CA PHE A 62 -10.24 1.77 -12.57
C PHE A 62 -9.27 2.62 -13.39
N TYR A 63 -9.63 2.95 -14.63
CA TYR A 63 -8.74 3.69 -15.53
C TYR A 63 -8.57 5.15 -15.11
N LEU A 64 -9.61 5.76 -14.52
CA LEU A 64 -9.51 7.12 -13.98
C LEU A 64 -8.64 7.15 -12.72
N HIS A 65 -8.79 6.14 -11.85
CA HIS A 65 -7.94 5.95 -10.70
C HIS A 65 -6.47 5.74 -11.10
N HIS A 66 -6.19 4.82 -12.04
CA HIS A 66 -4.83 4.55 -12.50
C HIS A 66 -4.20 5.71 -13.27
N ALA A 67 -4.99 6.52 -13.99
CA ALA A 67 -4.50 7.78 -14.55
C ALA A 67 -4.05 8.77 -13.46
N PHE A 68 -4.75 8.82 -12.32
CA PHE A 68 -4.30 9.64 -11.19
C PHE A 68 -3.05 9.08 -10.49
N ILE A 69 -2.92 7.75 -10.43
CA ILE A 69 -1.70 7.10 -9.90
C ILE A 69 -0.50 7.36 -10.81
N ASP A 70 -0.67 7.27 -12.13
CA ASP A 70 0.36 7.62 -13.10
C ASP A 70 0.72 9.12 -13.04
N TYR A 71 -0.27 10.02 -12.90
CA TYR A 71 -0.03 11.44 -12.60
C TYR A 71 0.83 11.62 -11.33
N THR A 72 0.50 10.90 -10.26
CA THR A 72 1.26 10.97 -8.99
C THR A 72 2.70 10.48 -9.19
N PHE A 73 2.90 9.41 -9.96
CA PHE A 73 4.23 8.92 -10.30
C PHE A 73 5.01 9.93 -11.14
N TRP A 74 4.37 10.54 -12.13
CA TRP A 74 4.99 11.59 -12.95
C TRP A 74 5.38 12.83 -12.13
N GLN A 75 4.54 13.25 -11.18
CA GLN A 75 4.90 14.33 -10.24
C GLN A 75 6.11 13.96 -9.38
N TRP A 76 6.20 12.70 -8.94
CA TRP A 76 7.39 12.21 -8.26
C TRP A 76 8.63 12.24 -9.17
N GLN A 77 8.50 11.81 -10.44
CA GLN A 77 9.61 11.86 -11.40
C GLN A 77 10.10 13.28 -11.64
N LEU A 78 9.20 14.25 -11.81
CA LEU A 78 9.53 15.67 -11.97
C LEU A 78 10.32 16.23 -10.78
N ARG A 79 9.93 15.88 -9.55
CA ARG A 79 10.59 16.37 -8.33
C ARG A 79 11.97 15.77 -8.08
N HIS A 80 12.28 14.64 -8.71
CA HIS A 80 13.53 13.90 -8.49
C HIS A 80 14.40 13.84 -9.75
N ASP A 81 14.10 14.64 -10.77
CA ASP A 81 14.81 14.66 -12.06
C ASP A 81 14.87 13.26 -12.73
N LYS A 82 13.76 12.52 -12.67
CA LYS A 82 13.61 11.14 -13.17
C LYS A 82 12.65 11.01 -14.37
N THR A 83 12.59 12.04 -15.22
CA THR A 83 11.67 12.07 -16.37
C THR A 83 12.23 11.44 -17.64
N ALA A 84 13.56 11.39 -17.80
CA ALA A 84 14.18 10.87 -19.02
C ALA A 84 14.17 9.34 -19.07
N ASN A 85 14.07 8.77 -20.28
CA ASN A 85 14.20 7.33 -20.51
C ASN A 85 15.49 6.78 -19.89
N GLY A 86 15.37 5.69 -19.11
CA GLY A 86 16.50 5.07 -18.43
C GLY A 86 17.00 5.79 -17.17
N SER A 87 16.34 6.86 -16.71
CA SER A 87 16.74 7.58 -15.49
C SER A 87 16.33 6.87 -14.19
N LEU A 88 15.34 5.97 -14.27
CA LEU A 88 14.88 5.14 -13.17
C LEU A 88 15.86 3.99 -12.90
N THR A 89 16.03 3.66 -11.63
CA THR A 89 16.92 2.58 -11.17
C THR A 89 16.16 1.65 -10.23
N VAL A 90 16.50 0.37 -10.28
CA VAL A 90 15.97 -0.66 -9.37
C VAL A 90 17.13 -1.30 -8.62
N GLU A 91 17.01 -1.40 -7.31
CA GLU A 91 18.00 -2.07 -6.46
C GLU A 91 17.83 -3.59 -6.54
N ALA A 92 18.71 -4.25 -7.29
CA ALA A 92 18.63 -5.69 -7.50
C ALA A 92 18.74 -6.49 -6.19
N GLY A 93 17.91 -7.51 -6.06
CA GLY A 93 17.96 -8.47 -4.94
C GLY A 93 17.13 -8.06 -3.72
N LYS A 94 16.50 -6.88 -3.74
CA LYS A 94 15.53 -6.46 -2.71
C LYS A 94 14.19 -7.18 -2.88
N LYS A 95 13.43 -7.31 -1.80
CA LYS A 95 12.04 -7.77 -1.84
C LYS A 95 11.23 -6.84 -2.76
N GLY A 96 10.48 -7.44 -3.68
CA GLY A 96 9.77 -6.73 -4.75
C GLY A 96 10.52 -6.66 -6.09
N THR A 97 11.81 -6.97 -6.14
CA THR A 97 12.58 -7.05 -7.40
C THR A 97 12.82 -8.49 -7.86
N ILE A 98 12.05 -9.44 -7.33
CA ILE A 98 12.12 -10.86 -7.64
C ILE A 98 10.68 -11.33 -7.85
N SER A 99 10.38 -11.89 -9.02
CA SER A 99 9.04 -12.37 -9.33
C SER A 99 8.65 -13.53 -8.39
N LEU A 100 7.41 -13.46 -7.88
CA LEU A 100 6.78 -14.55 -7.13
C LEU A 100 6.26 -15.66 -8.06
N GLY A 101 6.36 -15.46 -9.38
CA GLY A 101 5.90 -16.39 -10.39
C GLY A 101 4.60 -15.93 -11.02
N ASP A 102 4.59 -15.79 -12.33
CA ASP A 102 3.43 -15.54 -13.17
C ASP A 102 3.69 -16.19 -14.56
N PRO A 103 2.73 -16.18 -15.50
CA PRO A 103 2.92 -16.78 -16.82
C PRO A 103 4.10 -16.21 -17.63
N THR A 104 4.48 -14.96 -17.39
CA THR A 104 5.57 -14.25 -18.09
C THR A 104 6.90 -14.43 -17.37
N PHE A 105 6.91 -14.37 -16.04
CA PHE A 105 8.10 -14.48 -15.20
C PHE A 105 8.02 -15.69 -14.26
N PRO A 106 8.87 -16.72 -14.45
CA PRO A 106 9.01 -17.78 -13.47
C PRO A 106 9.39 -17.24 -12.09
N LYS A 107 8.97 -17.94 -11.04
CA LYS A 107 9.35 -17.60 -9.66
C LYS A 107 10.87 -17.52 -9.53
N GLY A 108 11.35 -16.47 -8.83
CA GLY A 108 12.77 -16.23 -8.63
C GLY A 108 13.44 -15.43 -9.76
N THR A 109 12.70 -15.09 -10.82
CA THR A 109 13.24 -14.23 -11.88
C THR A 109 13.48 -12.82 -11.36
N ALA A 110 14.70 -12.31 -11.56
CA ALA A 110 15.02 -10.93 -11.20
C ALA A 110 14.23 -9.95 -12.09
N LEU A 111 13.61 -8.96 -11.46
CA LEU A 111 12.86 -7.90 -12.11
C LEU A 111 13.67 -6.60 -12.07
N GLY A 112 13.63 -5.85 -13.16
CA GLY A 112 14.29 -4.55 -13.28
C GLY A 112 13.73 -3.74 -14.43
N THR A 113 14.37 -2.62 -14.76
CA THR A 113 13.84 -1.67 -15.77
C THR A 113 13.79 -2.22 -17.20
N ASN A 114 14.51 -3.32 -17.48
CA ASN A 114 14.52 -4.02 -18.76
C ASN A 114 13.54 -5.20 -18.82
N SER A 115 12.86 -5.53 -17.72
CA SER A 115 11.87 -6.61 -17.71
C SER A 115 10.72 -6.26 -18.67
N PRO A 116 10.29 -7.21 -19.53
CA PRO A 116 9.19 -6.96 -20.45
C PRO A 116 7.88 -6.72 -19.71
N LEU A 117 7.16 -5.66 -20.09
CA LEU A 117 5.80 -5.36 -19.67
C LEU A 117 4.81 -6.08 -20.61
N ASP A 118 4.80 -7.41 -20.55
CA ASP A 118 3.82 -8.27 -21.25
C ASP A 118 2.40 -7.93 -20.72
N PRO A 119 1.37 -7.75 -21.59
CA PRO A 119 1.32 -7.99 -23.03
C PRO A 119 1.45 -6.76 -23.93
N PHE A 120 2.03 -5.67 -23.44
CA PHE A 120 2.10 -4.41 -24.18
C PHE A 120 3.20 -4.46 -25.24
N LYS A 121 2.80 -4.63 -26.51
CA LYS A 121 3.72 -4.78 -27.64
C LYS A 121 4.07 -3.44 -28.29
N LYS A 122 5.33 -3.29 -28.66
CA LYS A 122 5.79 -2.18 -29.51
C LYS A 122 5.37 -2.40 -30.96
N PRO A 123 5.11 -1.34 -31.75
CA PRO A 123 4.80 -1.47 -33.18
C PRO A 123 5.87 -2.24 -33.98
N GLY A 124 7.14 -2.10 -33.60
CA GLY A 124 8.27 -2.79 -34.23
C GLY A 124 8.53 -4.22 -33.74
N GLY A 125 7.69 -4.75 -32.86
CA GLY A 125 7.87 -6.06 -32.22
C GLY A 125 8.56 -5.98 -30.86
N GLY A 126 8.46 -7.07 -30.11
CA GLY A 126 8.83 -7.12 -28.69
C GLY A 126 7.83 -6.40 -27.78
N PHE A 127 8.06 -6.52 -26.48
CA PHE A 127 7.27 -5.83 -25.45
C PHE A 127 7.92 -4.51 -25.04
N TYR A 128 7.10 -3.57 -24.57
CA TYR A 128 7.60 -2.42 -23.81
C TYR A 128 8.34 -2.89 -22.56
N ASN A 129 9.22 -2.05 -22.01
CA ASN A 129 9.81 -2.19 -20.67
C ASN A 129 9.72 -0.84 -19.94
N SER A 130 10.12 -0.77 -18.67
CA SER A 130 10.04 0.47 -17.89
C SER A 130 10.83 1.64 -18.51
N ASN A 131 11.96 1.37 -19.17
CA ASN A 131 12.74 2.42 -19.83
C ASN A 131 12.02 3.01 -21.04
N ASP A 132 11.19 2.22 -21.74
CA ASP A 132 10.43 2.67 -22.90
C ASP A 132 9.24 3.59 -22.50
N VAL A 133 8.83 3.58 -21.23
CA VAL A 133 7.62 4.28 -20.73
C VAL A 133 7.92 5.28 -19.60
N THR A 134 9.20 5.55 -19.33
CA THR A 134 9.60 6.51 -18.27
C THR A 134 9.26 7.94 -18.66
N ASP A 135 9.51 8.32 -19.92
CA ASP A 135 9.13 9.63 -20.45
C ASP A 135 7.73 9.58 -21.07
N ILE A 136 6.73 10.07 -20.35
CA ILE A 136 5.34 10.06 -20.82
C ILE A 136 5.12 10.96 -22.05
N ASN A 137 6.01 11.92 -22.31
CA ASN A 137 5.89 12.78 -23.49
C ASN A 137 6.16 11.99 -24.78
N GLU A 138 7.07 11.01 -24.73
CA GLU A 138 7.32 10.08 -25.84
C GLU A 138 6.12 9.15 -26.11
N LEU A 139 5.25 8.95 -25.11
CA LEU A 139 3.97 8.25 -25.26
C LEU A 139 2.85 9.15 -25.81
N GLY A 140 3.12 10.44 -26.02
CA GLY A 140 2.22 11.38 -26.68
C GLY A 140 1.15 11.98 -25.77
N TYR A 141 1.33 11.98 -24.45
CA TYR A 141 0.43 12.64 -23.51
C TYR A 141 1.18 13.44 -22.45
N SER A 142 0.43 14.30 -21.74
CA SER A 142 0.90 15.06 -20.59
C SER A 142 -0.26 15.29 -19.64
N TYR A 143 0.04 15.64 -18.39
CA TYR A 143 -0.97 16.01 -17.41
C TYR A 143 -1.15 17.52 -17.36
N GLY A 144 -2.41 17.95 -17.32
CA GLY A 144 -2.78 19.32 -16.99
C GLY A 144 -2.63 19.61 -15.49
N PRO A 145 -3.01 20.82 -15.05
CA PRO A 145 -2.89 21.21 -13.66
C PRO A 145 -3.69 20.29 -12.72
N GLY A 146 -3.08 19.85 -11.61
CA GLY A 146 -3.65 18.92 -10.65
C GLY A 146 -3.38 19.30 -9.19
N SER A 147 -3.92 18.50 -8.27
CA SER A 147 -3.85 18.76 -6.82
C SER A 147 -2.45 18.59 -6.22
N LEU A 148 -1.57 17.87 -6.91
CA LEU A 148 -0.22 17.57 -6.46
C LEU A 148 0.84 18.41 -7.19
N ASP A 149 0.45 19.36 -8.03
CA ASP A 149 1.41 20.30 -8.60
C ASP A 149 2.04 21.14 -7.47
N ASN A 150 3.22 21.72 -7.72
CA ASN A 150 3.92 22.58 -6.76
C ASN A 150 3.14 23.89 -6.51
N ASP A 151 2.04 23.80 -5.76
CA ASP A 151 1.30 24.91 -5.19
C ASP A 151 1.61 24.97 -3.68
N PRO A 152 2.41 25.96 -3.22
CA PRO A 152 2.77 26.10 -1.81
C PRO A 152 1.56 26.29 -0.88
N ALA A 153 0.36 26.56 -1.41
CA ALA A 153 -0.85 26.71 -0.60
C ALA A 153 -1.63 25.41 -0.34
N ARG A 154 -1.27 24.27 -0.94
CA ARG A 154 -2.15 23.07 -0.96
C ARG A 154 -1.68 21.88 -0.12
N PHE A 155 -0.39 21.76 0.18
CA PHE A 155 0.11 20.68 1.03
C PHE A 155 1.47 21.04 1.63
N GLU A 156 1.47 21.49 2.89
CA GLU A 156 2.69 21.52 3.69
C GLU A 156 2.81 20.16 4.38
N PRO A 157 3.83 19.34 4.06
CA PRO A 157 4.05 18.11 4.79
C PRO A 157 4.26 18.44 6.27
N PRO A 158 3.79 17.60 7.21
CA PRO A 158 4.06 17.80 8.62
C PRO A 158 5.56 18.00 8.84
N THR A 159 5.94 19.10 9.48
CA THR A 159 7.35 19.41 9.78
C THR A 159 7.83 18.77 11.07
N GLU A 160 6.90 18.25 11.88
CA GLU A 160 7.22 17.60 13.14
C GLU A 160 8.03 16.32 12.84
N PRO A 161 9.17 16.12 13.53
CA PRO A 161 9.97 14.93 13.33
C PRO A 161 9.20 13.69 13.77
N ILE A 162 9.40 12.59 13.03
CA ILE A 162 8.90 11.28 13.44
C ILE A 162 9.73 10.81 14.63
N ALA A 163 9.06 10.57 15.76
CA ALA A 163 9.70 10.13 16.99
C ALA A 163 10.02 8.64 16.96
N ASN A 164 9.05 7.83 16.52
CA ASN A 164 9.15 6.38 16.40
C ASN A 164 8.25 5.86 15.28
N ILE A 165 8.52 4.63 14.84
CA ILE A 165 7.64 3.88 13.95
C ILE A 165 7.23 2.59 14.65
N ALA A 166 5.92 2.38 14.78
CA ALA A 166 5.39 1.09 15.17
C ALA A 166 5.18 0.25 13.90
N ARG A 167 5.71 -0.97 13.90
CA ARG A 167 5.56 -1.93 12.81
C ARG A 167 4.65 -3.05 13.28
N VAL A 168 3.58 -3.29 12.53
CA VAL A 168 2.73 -4.46 12.66
C VAL A 168 3.11 -5.46 11.57
N HIS A 169 3.44 -6.69 11.95
CA HIS A 169 3.77 -7.78 11.03
C HIS A 169 3.21 -9.12 11.54
N ASN A 170 3.60 -10.23 10.89
CA ASN A 170 3.03 -11.57 11.13
C ASN A 170 1.56 -11.68 10.65
N VAL A 171 1.23 -10.94 9.59
CA VAL A 171 -0.07 -10.99 8.91
C VAL A 171 0.18 -11.49 7.49
N SER A 172 -0.43 -12.61 7.11
CA SER A 172 -0.23 -13.21 5.79
C SER A 172 -1.42 -13.00 4.87
N ARG A 173 -1.18 -12.64 3.60
CA ARG A 173 -2.24 -12.61 2.57
C ARG A 173 -2.92 -13.96 2.35
N ALA A 174 -2.27 -15.08 2.68
CA ALA A 174 -2.88 -16.41 2.53
C ALA A 174 -3.93 -16.71 3.60
N ASP A 175 -3.91 -16.00 4.73
CA ASP A 175 -4.83 -16.24 5.83
C ASP A 175 -6.22 -15.64 5.56
N TYR A 176 -6.37 -14.78 4.55
CA TYR A 176 -7.62 -14.09 4.21
C TYR A 176 -7.98 -14.27 2.72
N ALA A 177 -9.24 -14.57 2.44
CA ALA A 177 -9.76 -14.62 1.08
C ALA A 177 -10.12 -13.21 0.60
N GLY A 178 -9.58 -12.79 -0.54
CA GLY A 178 -9.80 -11.45 -1.07
C GLY A 178 -8.92 -10.41 -0.39
N SER A 179 -9.25 -9.14 -0.62
CA SER A 179 -8.56 -8.02 0.02
C SER A 179 -8.93 -7.91 1.50
N PHE A 180 -8.12 -7.19 2.26
CA PHE A 180 -8.39 -6.89 3.66
C PHE A 180 -7.70 -5.61 4.11
N VAL A 181 -8.14 -5.05 5.23
CA VAL A 181 -7.50 -3.90 5.89
C VAL A 181 -6.97 -4.34 7.23
N ILE A 182 -5.70 -4.06 7.50
CA ILE A 182 -5.09 -4.17 8.84
C ILE A 182 -5.41 -2.86 9.57
N ARG A 183 -6.16 -2.94 10.66
CA ARG A 183 -6.54 -1.79 11.50
C ARG A 183 -5.86 -1.89 12.84
N THR A 184 -5.05 -0.90 13.16
CA THR A 184 -4.27 -0.87 14.41
C THR A 184 -4.82 0.18 15.34
N HIS A 185 -5.19 -0.25 16.53
CA HIS A 185 -5.74 0.59 17.58
C HIS A 185 -4.79 0.64 18.76
N VAL A 186 -4.83 1.74 19.49
CA VAL A 186 -4.21 1.87 20.82
C VAL A 186 -5.31 2.06 21.86
N GLU A 187 -5.23 1.31 22.95
CA GLU A 187 -6.04 1.55 24.13
C GLU A 187 -5.42 2.70 24.94
N LEU A 188 -6.09 3.84 24.98
CA LEU A 188 -5.72 4.99 25.79
C LEU A 188 -5.88 4.67 27.28
N PRO A 189 -5.21 5.41 28.20
CA PRO A 189 -5.34 5.20 29.65
C PRO A 189 -6.79 5.26 30.18
N GLY A 190 -7.68 5.98 29.50
CA GLY A 190 -9.11 6.05 29.81
C GLY A 190 -9.93 4.83 29.38
N GLY A 191 -9.32 3.82 28.75
CA GLY A 191 -9.97 2.63 28.21
C GLY A 191 -10.58 2.80 26.82
N GLU A 192 -10.55 4.02 26.26
CA GLU A 192 -10.96 4.28 24.87
C GLU A 192 -9.94 3.68 23.89
N LYS A 193 -10.42 3.09 22.80
CA LYS A 193 -9.57 2.62 21.70
C LYS A 193 -9.59 3.64 20.58
N VAL A 194 -8.42 4.09 20.14
CA VAL A 194 -8.26 5.00 19.01
C VAL A 194 -7.50 4.28 17.90
N GLU A 195 -7.99 4.36 16.66
CA GLU A 195 -7.26 3.85 15.50
C GLU A 195 -6.08 4.77 15.19
N VAL A 196 -4.88 4.18 15.13
CA VAL A 196 -3.61 4.89 14.89
C VAL A 196 -2.97 4.47 13.56
N GLY A 197 -3.48 3.42 12.93
CA GLY A 197 -2.92 2.88 11.70
C GLY A 197 -3.95 2.10 10.89
N ARG A 198 -3.85 2.23 9.56
CA ARG A 198 -4.69 1.52 8.60
C ARG A 198 -3.88 1.17 7.37
N GLU A 199 -3.75 -0.12 7.09
CA GLU A 199 -3.04 -0.63 5.92
C GLU A 199 -4.02 -1.38 5.01
N ALA A 200 -4.15 -0.91 3.76
CA ALA A 200 -5.02 -1.51 2.77
C ALA A 200 -4.25 -2.55 1.96
N VAL A 201 -4.63 -3.82 2.10
CA VAL A 201 -4.00 -4.94 1.39
C VAL A 201 -4.88 -5.36 0.22
N LEU A 202 -4.58 -4.81 -0.95
CA LEU A 202 -5.23 -5.21 -2.21
C LEU A 202 -4.72 -6.59 -2.64
N SER A 203 -5.63 -7.56 -2.64
CA SER A 203 -5.31 -8.97 -2.82
C SER A 203 -6.24 -9.61 -3.86
N ARG A 204 -6.36 -10.93 -3.79
CA ARG A 204 -7.12 -11.80 -4.69
C ARG A 204 -7.96 -12.78 -3.89
N TRP A 205 -9.11 -13.21 -4.41
CA TRP A 205 -10.00 -14.15 -3.72
C TRP A 205 -9.33 -15.50 -3.44
N ASN A 206 -8.48 -15.97 -4.36
CA ASN A 206 -7.89 -17.31 -4.31
C ASN A 206 -6.35 -17.30 -4.19
N VAL A 207 -5.81 -16.74 -3.09
CA VAL A 207 -4.36 -16.80 -2.81
C VAL A 207 -3.90 -18.23 -2.47
N ALA A 208 -4.73 -19.00 -1.76
CA ALA A 208 -4.41 -20.36 -1.31
C ALA A 208 -4.24 -21.40 -2.44
N ALA A 209 -4.99 -21.26 -3.54
CA ALA A 209 -4.91 -22.17 -4.69
C ALA A 209 -3.76 -21.82 -5.65
N CYS A 210 -3.16 -20.64 -5.51
CA CYS A 210 -2.06 -20.17 -6.33
C CYS A 210 -0.73 -20.72 -5.79
N ARG A 211 -0.29 -21.86 -6.32
CA ARG A 211 0.90 -22.62 -5.87
C ARG A 211 2.21 -21.79 -5.93
N ASN A 212 2.26 -20.76 -6.76
CA ASN A 212 3.32 -19.76 -6.90
C ASN A 212 3.16 -18.54 -5.98
N CYS A 213 1.96 -18.22 -5.53
CA CYS A 213 1.70 -17.06 -4.67
C CYS A 213 1.98 -17.33 -3.18
N GLN A 214 2.36 -18.55 -2.79
CA GLN A 214 2.47 -18.97 -1.37
C GLN A 214 3.74 -18.47 -0.67
N ASP A 215 4.72 -17.93 -1.39
CA ASP A 215 5.99 -17.50 -0.84
C ASP A 215 6.07 -15.97 -0.77
N HIS A 216 6.37 -15.44 0.42
CA HIS A 216 6.46 -13.99 0.74
C HIS A 216 5.12 -13.23 0.76
N LEU A 217 4.16 -13.73 1.52
CA LEU A 217 2.85 -13.10 1.72
C LEU A 217 2.74 -12.26 3.00
N ASP A 218 3.85 -12.05 3.70
CA ASP A 218 3.85 -11.32 4.96
C ASP A 218 3.72 -9.82 4.71
N GLU A 219 2.60 -9.28 5.16
CA GLU A 219 2.31 -7.86 5.13
C GLU A 219 2.93 -7.14 6.32
N ASN A 220 3.26 -5.87 6.07
CA ASN A 220 3.74 -4.96 7.09
C ASN A 220 2.84 -3.73 7.05
N SER A 221 2.41 -3.26 8.22
CA SER A 221 1.84 -1.94 8.38
C SER A 221 2.80 -1.11 9.23
N PHE A 222 3.15 0.08 8.76
CA PHE A 222 4.02 1.01 9.47
C PHE A 222 3.23 2.22 9.91
N ILE A 223 3.40 2.60 11.18
CA ILE A 223 2.69 3.71 11.80
C ILE A 223 3.75 4.69 12.27
N ALA A 224 3.90 5.78 11.53
CA ALA A 224 4.76 6.89 11.93
C ALA A 224 4.10 7.67 13.06
N ILE A 225 4.81 7.83 14.18
CA ILE A 225 4.31 8.50 15.38
C ILE A 225 5.24 9.67 15.69
N ASP A 226 4.71 10.89 15.63
CA ASP A 226 5.40 12.10 16.07
C ASP A 226 5.46 12.20 17.61
N ASP A 227 6.24 13.13 18.13
CA ASP A 227 6.44 13.30 19.57
C ASP A 227 5.13 13.61 20.33
N LYS A 228 4.25 14.44 19.77
CA LYS A 228 2.98 14.83 20.41
C LYS A 228 2.02 13.64 20.48
N THR A 229 1.91 12.91 19.38
CA THR A 229 1.12 11.68 19.31
C THR A 229 1.68 10.65 20.30
N MET A 230 3.01 10.50 20.38
CA MET A 230 3.65 9.58 21.32
C MET A 230 3.32 9.92 22.78
N GLU A 231 3.32 11.20 23.17
CA GLU A 231 2.93 11.64 24.52
C GLU A 231 1.48 11.25 24.85
N VAL A 232 0.57 11.44 23.89
CA VAL A 232 -0.85 11.06 24.06
C VAL A 232 -1.00 9.54 24.22
N LEU A 233 -0.33 8.76 23.37
CA LEU A 233 -0.44 7.29 23.37
C LEU A 233 0.18 6.66 24.63
N LYS A 234 1.29 7.23 25.14
CA LYS A 234 1.89 6.79 26.41
C LYS A 234 1.00 7.14 27.61
N GLY A 235 0.33 8.29 27.57
CA GLY A 235 -0.37 8.82 28.73
C GLY A 235 0.55 8.97 29.93
N ASN A 236 0.23 8.30 31.05
CA ASN A 236 1.07 8.29 32.25
C ASN A 236 2.17 7.22 32.24
N ALA A 237 2.32 6.47 31.15
CA ALA A 237 3.38 5.47 31.06
C ALA A 237 4.72 6.16 30.72
N ASP A 238 5.73 5.93 31.57
CA ASP A 238 7.09 6.43 31.31
C ASP A 238 7.80 5.73 30.13
N ASP A 239 7.21 4.65 29.61
CA ASP A 239 7.82 3.75 28.63
C ASP A 239 6.86 3.46 27.46
N LYS A 240 7.36 3.63 26.23
CA LYS A 240 6.59 3.34 24.99
C LYS A 240 6.23 1.86 24.88
N GLU A 241 7.04 0.96 25.46
CA GLU A 241 6.78 -0.48 25.43
C GLU A 241 5.54 -0.89 26.25
N LYS A 242 4.96 0.04 27.03
CA LYS A 242 3.70 -0.17 27.76
C LYS A 242 2.46 0.22 26.96
N ILE A 243 2.63 0.79 25.76
CA ILE A 243 1.50 1.11 24.88
C ILE A 243 0.86 -0.21 24.42
N LYS A 244 -0.43 -0.34 24.66
CA LYS A 244 -1.19 -1.54 24.29
C LYS A 244 -1.78 -1.36 22.91
N PHE A 245 -1.16 -2.01 21.93
CA PHE A 245 -1.69 -2.11 20.58
C PHE A 245 -2.69 -3.26 20.48
N HIS A 246 -3.73 -3.04 19.68
CA HIS A 246 -4.71 -4.04 19.32
C HIS A 246 -4.94 -4.00 17.81
N VAL A 247 -4.67 -5.12 17.15
CA VAL A 247 -4.78 -5.22 15.69
C VAL A 247 -6.03 -6.01 15.35
N GLN A 248 -6.83 -5.48 14.44
CA GLN A 248 -8.01 -6.13 13.90
C GLN A 248 -7.92 -6.18 12.38
N ILE A 249 -8.52 -7.21 11.80
CA ILE A 249 -8.57 -7.39 10.36
C ILE A 249 -9.99 -7.12 9.91
N GLN A 250 -10.14 -6.15 9.00
CA GLN A 250 -11.35 -6.02 8.22
C GLN A 250 -11.18 -6.82 6.94
N SER A 251 -11.84 -7.97 6.85
CA SER A 251 -11.79 -8.83 5.66
C SER A 251 -13.18 -9.10 5.11
N ARG A 252 -13.19 -9.60 3.87
CA ARG A 252 -14.41 -10.06 3.20
C ARG A 252 -14.99 -11.29 3.88
N GLU A 253 -16.30 -11.33 4.04
CA GLU A 253 -17.07 -12.56 4.26
C GLU A 253 -18.27 -12.62 3.29
N PHE A 254 -18.85 -13.82 3.11
CA PHE A 254 -20.02 -14.03 2.25
C PHE A 254 -21.23 -13.17 2.67
N SER A 255 -21.32 -12.79 3.94
CA SER A 255 -22.36 -11.89 4.48
C SER A 255 -21.98 -10.40 4.50
N GLY A 256 -20.81 -10.01 3.96
CA GLY A 256 -20.28 -8.64 4.01
C GLY A 256 -19.05 -8.51 4.92
N ASP A 257 -18.35 -7.39 4.78
CA ASP A 257 -17.13 -7.08 5.51
C ASP A 257 -17.33 -7.16 7.02
N LYS A 258 -16.38 -7.80 7.70
CA LYS A 258 -16.37 -7.94 9.15
C LYS A 258 -15.02 -7.52 9.71
N LEU A 259 -15.07 -6.75 10.79
CA LEU A 259 -13.93 -6.53 11.65
C LEU A 259 -13.79 -7.74 12.58
N GLN A 260 -12.68 -8.43 12.50
CA GLN A 260 -12.42 -9.66 13.24
C GLN A 260 -11.02 -9.69 13.83
N GLU A 261 -10.82 -10.59 14.78
CA GLU A 261 -9.49 -10.88 15.30
C GLU A 261 -8.64 -11.53 14.20
N PRO A 262 -7.34 -11.21 14.14
CA PRO A 262 -6.41 -11.84 13.22
C PRO A 262 -6.36 -13.36 13.36
N VAL A 263 -6.15 -14.09 12.26
CA VAL A 263 -6.00 -15.56 12.26
C VAL A 263 -4.79 -16.00 13.09
N LYS A 264 -3.73 -15.19 13.08
CA LYS A 264 -2.53 -15.34 13.90
C LYS A 264 -2.28 -14.03 14.63
N GLU A 265 -1.81 -14.11 15.87
CA GLU A 265 -1.46 -12.94 16.67
C GLU A 265 -0.42 -12.08 15.94
N PRO A 266 -0.77 -10.84 15.54
CA PRO A 266 0.19 -9.93 14.92
C PRO A 266 1.23 -9.49 15.94
N ILE A 267 2.44 -9.26 15.47
CA ILE A 267 3.52 -8.73 16.29
C ILE A 267 3.58 -7.23 16.05
N VAL A 268 3.54 -6.45 17.13
CA VAL A 268 3.77 -5.00 17.09
C VAL A 268 5.09 -4.70 17.79
N GLU A 269 6.00 -4.06 17.08
CA GLU A 269 7.32 -3.65 17.58
C GLU A 269 7.64 -2.22 17.17
N PHE A 270 8.42 -1.50 17.99
CA PHE A 270 9.00 -0.22 17.59
C PHE A 270 10.33 -0.43 16.87
N LEU A 271 10.53 0.25 15.74
CA LEU A 271 11.78 0.25 14.98
C LEU A 271 12.82 1.23 15.52
#